data_AF-A0A3N5RIQ2-F1
#
_entry.id   AF-A0A3N5RIQ2-F1
#
_cell.length_a   1.000
_cell.length_b   1.000
_cell.length_c   1.000
_cell.angle_alpha   90.00
_cell.angle_beta   90.00
_cell.angle_gamma   90.00
#
_symmetry.space_group_name_H-M   'P 1'
#
loop_
_entity.id
_entity.type
_entity.pdbx_description
1 polymer ?
#
loop_
_entity_poly.entity_id
_entity_poly.type
_entity_poly.pdbx_seq_one_letter_code
_entity_poly.pdbx_strand_id
1 'polypeptide(L)'
;PVHHAQKWGSGYRRTKDDIHKGYLDMPSTPLFPFGHGLSYTTFDYGPLRLERDTVDVNGEARLSLIVTNTGRRGGTEIVQLYAADTATGVTLPAQQLIGFARVDLEPGELKTVSFIVPMSLLAYTGLSGDLIMEPGPVKLSVGSSSEDIRSSAMLIVTGMTRSIKGKDRAFLSIATVGS
;
A
#
# COMPACT_ATOMS: atom_id res chain seq x y z
N PRO A 1 7.35 2.01 9.48
CA PRO A 1 8.05 3.00 10.34
C PRO A 1 8.69 2.33 11.55
N VAL A 2 9.99 2.53 11.78
CA VAL A 2 10.70 2.02 12.97
C VAL A 2 10.52 3.03 14.10
N HIS A 3 9.88 2.61 15.20
CA HIS A 3 9.73 3.44 16.40
C HIS A 3 10.82 3.07 17.40
N HIS A 4 11.63 4.06 17.77
CA HIS A 4 12.57 3.94 18.88
C HIS A 4 12.03 4.77 20.05
N ALA A 5 11.54 4.12 21.11
CA ALA A 5 11.22 4.78 22.37
C ALA A 5 11.96 4.08 23.51
N GLN A 6 12.82 4.86 24.17
CA GLN A 6 13.77 4.43 25.19
C GLN A 6 13.08 3.88 26.46
N LYS A 7 13.69 2.84 27.02
CA LYS A 7 13.47 2.32 28.37
C LYS A 7 13.86 3.38 29.40
N TRP A 8 12.90 3.99 30.08
CA TRP A 8 12.87 4.28 31.53
C TRP A 8 11.80 5.33 31.85
N GLY A 9 10.83 4.94 32.67
CA GLY A 9 9.83 5.84 33.21
C GLY A 9 10.33 6.54 34.48
N SER A 10 9.87 7.77 34.70
CA SER A 10 9.71 8.34 36.04
C SER A 10 8.42 9.16 36.05
N GLY A 11 7.45 8.72 36.85
CA GLY A 11 6.15 9.37 36.94
C GLY A 11 6.26 10.81 37.44
N TYR A 12 5.45 11.69 36.86
CA TYR A 12 5.14 13.00 37.41
C TYR A 12 3.62 13.22 37.42
N ARG A 13 3.16 13.86 38.50
CA ARG A 13 1.76 14.16 38.80
C ARG A 13 1.31 15.31 37.90
N ARG A 14 0.37 15.03 36.99
CA ARG A 14 -0.15 15.98 36.00
C ARG A 14 -0.89 17.16 36.68
N THR A 15 -0.41 18.38 36.49
CA THR A 15 -1.13 19.63 36.78
C THR A 15 -1.66 20.27 35.49
N LYS A 16 -2.57 21.24 35.59
CA LYS A 16 -3.27 21.84 34.43
C LYS A 16 -2.32 22.54 33.43
N ASP A 17 -1.19 23.03 33.94
CA ASP A 17 -0.09 23.69 33.24
C ASP A 17 1.16 22.80 33.17
N ASP A 18 0.98 21.55 32.76
CA ASP A 18 2.08 20.62 32.52
C ASP A 18 2.85 21.03 31.24
N ILE A 19 4.16 21.24 31.37
CA ILE A 19 5.11 21.52 30.28
C ILE A 19 5.19 20.35 29.28
N HIS A 20 4.60 19.19 29.60
CA HIS A 20 4.45 18.05 28.71
C HIS A 20 3.18 18.09 27.84
N LYS A 21 2.36 19.15 27.89
CA LYS A 21 1.38 19.47 26.83
C LYS A 21 2.12 19.93 25.57
N GLY A 22 2.76 18.98 24.91
CA GLY A 22 3.60 19.21 23.75
C GLY A 22 4.47 18.00 23.48
N TYR A 23 4.54 17.59 22.22
CA TYR A 23 5.24 16.42 21.68
C TYR A 23 4.70 15.05 22.09
N LEU A 24 4.43 14.79 23.38
CA LEU A 24 3.92 13.49 23.86
C LEU A 24 2.42 13.27 23.58
N ASP A 25 1.63 14.33 23.61
CA ASP A 25 0.17 14.30 23.41
C ASP A 25 -0.25 14.73 21.98
N MET A 26 0.71 14.90 21.06
CA MET A 26 0.40 15.20 19.67
C MET A 26 -0.04 13.92 18.93
N PRO A 27 -1.03 14.00 18.03
CA PRO A 27 -1.33 12.91 17.13
C PRO A 27 -0.03 12.48 16.41
N SER A 28 0.30 11.19 16.45
CA SER A 28 1.45 10.63 15.73
C SER A 28 1.13 10.51 14.23
N THR A 29 0.79 11.63 13.59
CA THR A 29 0.51 11.73 12.16
C THR A 29 1.71 12.33 11.44
N PRO A 30 2.16 11.76 10.31
CA PRO A 30 3.25 12.33 9.55
C PRO A 30 2.88 13.72 9.02
N LEU A 31 3.86 14.64 8.99
CA LEU A 31 3.65 15.94 8.34
C LEU A 31 3.52 15.80 6.82
N PHE A 32 4.28 14.86 6.24
CA PHE A 32 4.19 14.44 4.85
C PHE A 32 4.23 12.91 4.82
N PRO A 33 3.15 12.24 4.37
CA PRO A 33 3.10 10.79 4.30
C PRO A 33 4.04 10.23 3.23
N PHE A 34 4.29 8.93 3.28
CA PHE A 34 5.10 8.28 2.26
C PHE A 34 4.43 8.43 0.88
N GLY A 35 5.23 8.76 -0.13
CA GLY A 35 4.73 9.00 -1.48
C GLY A 35 3.98 10.33 -1.67
N HIS A 36 3.97 11.22 -0.67
CA HIS A 36 3.36 12.54 -0.81
C HIS A 36 4.07 13.39 -1.88
N GLY A 37 3.30 13.98 -2.78
CA GLY A 37 3.78 14.88 -3.81
C GLY A 37 2.66 15.80 -4.27
N LEU A 38 3.02 17.03 -4.65
CA LEU A 38 2.10 17.98 -5.25
C LEU A 38 2.26 17.97 -6.78
N SER A 39 1.19 18.35 -7.48
CA SER A 39 1.19 18.53 -8.93
C SER A 39 0.59 19.89 -9.30
N TYR A 40 0.98 20.42 -10.46
CA TYR A 40 0.36 21.61 -11.05
C TYR A 40 -0.95 21.29 -11.80
N THR A 41 -1.37 20.03 -11.80
CA THR A 41 -2.65 19.58 -12.31
C THR A 41 -3.32 18.64 -11.30
N THR A 42 -4.57 18.26 -11.57
CA THR A 42 -5.32 17.32 -10.75
C THR A 42 -5.55 16.04 -11.52
N PHE A 43 -5.51 14.91 -10.82
CA PHE A 43 -5.79 13.60 -11.38
C PHE A 43 -6.94 12.94 -10.65
N ASP A 44 -7.81 12.26 -11.39
CA ASP A 44 -8.88 11.44 -10.85
C ASP A 44 -8.57 9.96 -11.08
N TYR A 45 -9.00 9.13 -10.13
CA TYR A 45 -8.74 7.69 -10.13
C TYR A 45 -10.08 6.96 -10.23
N GLY A 46 -10.23 6.16 -11.28
CA GLY A 46 -11.36 5.26 -11.42
C GLY A 46 -11.33 4.12 -10.39
N PRO A 47 -12.40 3.30 -10.35
CA PRO A 47 -12.45 2.15 -9.46
C PRO A 47 -11.35 1.14 -9.79
N LEU A 48 -10.68 0.62 -8.75
CA LEU A 48 -9.75 -0.48 -8.86
C LEU A 48 -10.50 -1.76 -9.21
N ARG A 49 -10.17 -2.35 -10.37
CA ARG A 49 -10.80 -3.58 -10.86
C ARG A 49 -9.84 -4.74 -10.72
N LEU A 50 -10.35 -5.84 -10.20
CA LEU A 50 -9.67 -7.13 -10.21
C LEU A 50 -10.15 -7.92 -11.43
N GLU A 51 -9.23 -8.60 -12.13
CA GLU A 51 -9.63 -9.58 -13.16
C GLU A 51 -10.40 -10.74 -12.51
N ARG A 52 -9.97 -11.14 -11.31
CA ARG A 52 -10.62 -12.14 -10.45
C ARG A 52 -10.49 -11.72 -8.99
N ASP A 53 -11.55 -11.93 -8.22
CA ASP A 53 -11.60 -11.68 -6.78
C ASP A 53 -10.94 -12.79 -5.94
N THR A 54 -10.56 -13.90 -6.58
CA THR A 54 -9.91 -15.05 -5.96
C THR A 54 -8.64 -15.44 -6.71
N VAL A 55 -7.59 -15.81 -5.96
CA VAL A 55 -6.32 -16.29 -6.52
C VAL A 55 -5.69 -17.34 -5.62
N ASP A 56 -5.06 -18.36 -6.21
CA ASP A 56 -4.31 -19.34 -5.43
C ASP A 56 -3.00 -18.72 -4.88
N VAL A 57 -2.52 -19.19 -3.72
CA VAL A 57 -1.23 -18.78 -3.12
C VAL A 57 -0.03 -18.92 -4.07
N ASN A 58 -0.13 -19.72 -5.14
CA ASN A 58 0.91 -19.88 -6.16
C ASN A 58 0.73 -18.98 -7.38
N GLY A 59 -0.38 -18.26 -7.47
CA GLY A 59 -0.78 -17.47 -8.63
C GLY A 59 -0.34 -16.02 -8.58
N GLU A 60 -0.96 -15.24 -9.45
CA GLU A 60 -0.79 -13.80 -9.58
C GLU A 60 -2.16 -13.11 -9.65
N ALA A 61 -2.29 -12.00 -8.95
CA ALA A 61 -3.46 -11.13 -9.05
C ALA A 61 -3.22 -10.10 -10.14
N ARG A 62 -4.23 -9.91 -11.00
CA ARG A 62 -4.22 -8.90 -12.05
C ARG A 62 -5.28 -7.86 -11.74
N LEU A 63 -4.85 -6.60 -11.75
CA LEU A 63 -5.70 -5.47 -11.42
C LEU A 63 -5.43 -4.30 -12.34
N SER A 64 -6.43 -3.46 -12.53
CA SER A 64 -6.30 -2.24 -13.31
C SER A 64 -7.20 -1.12 -12.80
N LEU A 65 -6.83 0.11 -13.14
CA LEU A 65 -7.64 1.30 -12.95
C LEU A 65 -7.41 2.29 -14.09
N ILE A 66 -8.37 3.19 -14.27
CA ILE A 66 -8.23 4.34 -15.16
C ILE A 66 -7.74 5.52 -14.34
N VAL A 67 -6.76 6.26 -14.85
CA VAL A 67 -6.32 7.54 -14.29
C VAL A 67 -6.53 8.63 -15.32
N THR A 68 -7.18 9.71 -14.91
CA THR A 68 -7.56 10.82 -15.79
C THR A 68 -6.95 12.11 -15.30
N ASN A 69 -6.33 12.91 -16.18
CA ASN A 69 -5.92 14.27 -15.84
C ASN A 69 -7.13 15.20 -15.96
N THR A 70 -7.64 15.67 -14.82
CA THR A 70 -8.83 16.52 -14.73
C THR A 70 -8.50 18.02 -14.67
N GLY A 71 -7.21 18.38 -14.63
CA GLY A 71 -6.80 19.76 -14.60
C GLY A 71 -6.56 20.36 -16.00
N ARG A 72 -5.90 21.53 -16.02
CA ARG A 72 -5.71 22.33 -17.24
C ARG A 72 -4.28 22.31 -17.79
N ARG A 73 -3.38 21.53 -17.18
CA ARG A 73 -1.98 21.42 -17.58
C ARG A 73 -1.61 19.95 -17.72
N GLY A 74 -0.74 19.64 -18.68
CA GLY A 74 -0.09 18.34 -18.74
C GLY A 74 0.71 18.07 -17.46
N GLY A 75 0.77 16.82 -17.03
CA GLY A 75 1.47 16.45 -15.81
C GLY A 75 1.75 14.95 -15.72
N THR A 76 2.58 14.61 -14.75
CA THR A 76 2.93 13.23 -14.42
C THR A 76 2.27 12.85 -13.09
N GLU A 77 1.61 11.70 -13.06
CA GLU A 77 1.06 11.09 -11.84
C GLU A 77 1.85 9.82 -11.48
N ILE A 78 2.10 9.60 -10.19
CA ILE A 78 2.70 8.35 -9.67
C ILE A 78 1.62 7.55 -8.95
N VAL A 79 1.05 6.57 -9.64
CA VAL A 79 0.04 5.66 -9.10
C VAL A 79 0.73 4.65 -8.20
N GLN A 80 0.35 4.59 -6.93
CA GLN A 80 0.95 3.71 -5.93
C GLN A 80 -0.03 2.61 -5.55
N LEU A 81 0.41 1.36 -5.59
CA LEU A 81 -0.35 0.18 -5.20
C LEU A 81 0.17 -0.33 -3.85
N TYR A 82 -0.78 -0.53 -2.94
CA TYR A 82 -0.55 -0.99 -1.59
C TYR A 82 -1.31 -2.28 -1.30
N ALA A 83 -0.71 -3.13 -0.48
CA ALA A 83 -1.38 -4.28 0.12
C ALA A 83 -1.43 -4.13 1.64
N ALA A 84 -2.54 -4.56 2.22
CA ALA A 84 -2.71 -4.79 3.63
C ALA A 84 -3.36 -6.16 3.79
N ASP A 85 -2.68 -7.07 4.47
CA ASP A 85 -3.25 -8.36 4.83
C ASP A 85 -4.13 -8.16 6.08
N THR A 86 -5.30 -8.80 6.06
CA THR A 86 -6.31 -8.66 7.13
C THR A 86 -6.47 -9.93 7.96
N ALA A 87 -5.79 -11.03 7.63
CA ALA A 87 -6.13 -12.36 8.15
C ALA A 87 -4.97 -13.14 8.80
N THR A 88 -3.94 -12.47 9.30
CA THR A 88 -2.77 -13.17 9.85
C THR A 88 -2.68 -13.10 11.38
N GLY A 89 -2.24 -14.21 11.98
CA GLY A 89 -2.00 -14.37 13.42
C GLY A 89 -0.77 -13.62 13.95
N VAL A 90 -0.19 -12.74 13.14
CA VAL A 90 0.95 -11.87 13.46
C VAL A 90 0.66 -10.45 12.99
N THR A 91 1.24 -9.47 13.66
CA THR A 91 1.07 -8.05 13.28
C THR A 91 1.90 -7.73 12.05
N LEU A 92 1.24 -7.56 10.90
CA LEU A 92 1.85 -7.07 9.66
C LEU A 92 1.78 -5.53 9.57
N PRO A 93 2.57 -4.89 8.68
CA PRO A 93 2.43 -3.47 8.41
C PRO A 93 0.99 -3.15 8.01
N ALA A 94 0.43 -2.06 8.55
CA ALA A 94 -0.92 -1.62 8.23
C ALA A 94 -1.11 -1.39 6.71
N GLN A 95 -0.02 -1.09 6.00
CA GLN A 95 0.00 -0.89 4.56
C GLN A 95 1.44 -1.05 4.04
N GLN A 96 1.62 -1.85 2.97
CA GLN A 96 2.90 -2.07 2.31
C GLN A 96 2.81 -1.64 0.84
N LEU A 97 3.76 -0.83 0.36
CA LEU A 97 3.87 -0.53 -1.08
C LEU A 97 4.33 -1.79 -1.81
N ILE A 98 3.56 -2.23 -2.80
CA ILE A 98 3.81 -3.45 -3.58
C ILE A 98 4.02 -3.18 -5.07
N GLY A 99 3.68 -1.97 -5.53
CA GLY A 99 3.84 -1.54 -6.92
C GLY A 99 3.67 -0.04 -7.08
N PHE A 100 4.22 0.50 -8.16
CA PHE A 100 3.93 1.86 -8.59
C PHE A 100 4.08 1.99 -10.11
N ALA A 101 3.37 2.96 -10.70
CA ALA A 101 3.46 3.29 -12.11
C ALA A 101 3.56 4.82 -12.30
N ARG A 102 4.44 5.25 -13.19
CA ARG A 102 4.52 6.65 -13.63
C ARG A 102 3.66 6.83 -14.88
N VAL A 103 2.77 7.80 -14.86
CA VAL A 103 1.80 8.05 -15.93
C VAL A 103 1.88 9.52 -16.35
N ASP A 104 2.30 9.79 -17.58
CA ASP A 104 2.24 11.13 -18.16
C ASP A 104 0.89 11.33 -18.86
N LEU A 105 0.18 12.43 -18.59
CA LEU A 105 -1.16 12.71 -19.11
C LEU A 105 -1.30 14.19 -19.51
N GLU A 106 -1.81 14.44 -20.70
CA GLU A 106 -2.31 15.75 -21.15
C GLU A 106 -3.67 16.08 -20.51
N PRO A 107 -4.09 17.36 -20.49
CA PRO A 107 -5.40 17.75 -19.94
C PRO A 107 -6.55 16.98 -20.59
N GLY A 108 -7.36 16.31 -19.78
CA GLY A 108 -8.49 15.48 -20.23
C GLY A 108 -8.10 14.09 -20.75
N GLU A 109 -6.81 13.77 -20.85
CA GLU A 109 -6.34 12.43 -21.20
C GLU A 109 -6.61 11.44 -20.06
N LEU A 110 -6.91 10.21 -20.43
CA LEU A 110 -7.06 9.08 -19.51
C LEU A 110 -6.18 7.93 -19.98
N LYS A 111 -5.55 7.22 -19.02
CA LYS A 111 -4.76 6.01 -19.29
C LYS A 111 -5.16 4.89 -18.36
N THR A 112 -5.05 3.67 -18.84
CA THR A 112 -5.26 2.48 -18.02
C THR A 112 -3.94 2.04 -17.40
N VAL A 113 -3.88 2.01 -16.07
CA VAL A 113 -2.75 1.45 -15.32
C VAL A 113 -3.09 0.05 -14.89
N SER A 114 -2.20 -0.91 -15.17
CA SER A 114 -2.38 -2.32 -14.80
C SER A 114 -1.22 -2.81 -13.94
N PHE A 115 -1.53 -3.69 -12.99
CA PHE A 115 -0.53 -4.37 -12.16
C PHE A 115 -0.73 -5.88 -12.19
N ILE A 116 0.39 -6.60 -12.21
CA ILE A 116 0.48 -8.05 -12.01
C ILE A 116 1.24 -8.29 -10.71
N VAL A 117 0.53 -8.83 -9.72
CA VAL A 117 1.03 -9.02 -8.36
C VAL A 117 1.16 -10.52 -8.11
N PRO A 118 2.37 -11.11 -8.19
CA PRO A 118 2.58 -12.49 -7.79
C PRO A 118 2.35 -12.63 -6.29
N MET A 119 1.64 -13.68 -5.84
CA MET A 119 1.34 -13.87 -4.42
C MET A 119 2.61 -14.03 -3.56
N SER A 120 3.72 -14.49 -4.14
CA SER A 120 5.00 -14.57 -3.43
C SER A 120 5.57 -13.21 -2.99
N LEU A 121 5.10 -12.10 -3.57
CA LEU A 121 5.42 -10.74 -3.15
C LEU A 121 4.87 -10.42 -1.75
N LEU A 122 3.70 -10.95 -1.45
CA LEU A 122 2.94 -10.72 -0.22
C LEU A 122 3.37 -11.66 0.91
N ALA A 123 4.32 -12.55 0.63
CA ALA A 123 4.87 -13.46 1.62
C ALA A 123 5.55 -12.70 2.77
N TYR A 124 5.38 -13.22 3.98
CA TYR A 124 5.92 -12.66 5.20
C TYR A 124 6.65 -13.72 6.02
N THR A 125 7.49 -13.29 6.96
CA THR A 125 8.22 -14.22 7.82
C THR A 125 7.31 -14.68 8.95
N GLY A 126 6.94 -15.96 8.96
CA GLY A 126 6.12 -16.58 9.99
C GLY A 126 6.88 -16.80 11.30
N LEU A 127 6.17 -17.28 12.33
CA LEU A 127 6.74 -17.50 13.67
C LEU A 127 7.88 -18.53 13.70
N SER A 128 7.93 -19.47 12.76
CA SER A 128 9.03 -20.43 12.61
C SER A 128 10.31 -19.82 12.02
N GLY A 129 10.24 -18.57 11.54
CA GLY A 129 11.32 -17.91 10.80
C GLY A 129 11.30 -18.16 9.29
N ASP A 130 10.37 -18.99 8.81
CA ASP A 130 10.22 -19.27 7.38
C ASP A 130 9.44 -18.16 6.68
N LEU A 131 9.83 -17.83 5.44
CA LEU A 131 9.04 -16.97 4.57
C LEU A 131 7.85 -17.79 4.02
N ILE A 132 6.62 -17.36 4.33
CA ILE A 132 5.39 -18.08 4.00
C ILE A 132 4.37 -17.17 3.31
N MET A 133 3.51 -17.76 2.50
CA MET A 133 2.28 -17.16 1.97
C MET A 133 1.10 -17.99 2.46
N GLU A 134 0.13 -17.33 3.10
CA GLU A 134 -1.07 -17.96 3.64
C GLU A 134 -2.30 -17.56 2.82
N PRO A 135 -3.32 -18.44 2.74
CA PRO A 135 -4.61 -18.06 2.21
C PRO A 135 -5.31 -17.06 3.15
N GLY A 136 -6.06 -16.14 2.58
CA GLY A 136 -6.79 -15.14 3.34
C GLY A 136 -7.16 -13.89 2.53
N PRO A 137 -8.01 -13.02 3.09
CA PRO A 137 -8.33 -11.73 2.51
C PRO A 137 -7.14 -10.75 2.54
N VAL A 138 -6.79 -10.24 1.35
CA VAL A 138 -5.81 -9.18 1.14
C VAL A 138 -6.55 -7.96 0.61
N LYS A 139 -6.46 -6.84 1.34
CA LYS A 139 -6.94 -5.55 0.87
C LYS A 139 -5.88 -4.94 -0.05
N LEU A 140 -6.28 -4.64 -1.28
CA LEU A 140 -5.48 -3.92 -2.26
C LEU A 140 -6.00 -2.48 -2.36
N SER A 141 -5.09 -1.51 -2.27
CA SER A 141 -5.42 -0.09 -2.24
C SER A 141 -4.55 0.68 -3.22
N VAL A 142 -5.15 1.60 -3.96
CA VAL A 142 -4.44 2.48 -4.90
C VAL A 142 -4.63 3.93 -4.50
N GLY A 143 -3.56 4.71 -4.58
CA GLY A 143 -3.54 6.09 -4.15
C GLY A 143 -2.39 6.89 -4.74
N SER A 144 -2.43 8.20 -4.48
CA SER A 144 -1.34 9.13 -4.85
C SER A 144 -0.26 9.18 -3.76
N SER A 145 -0.58 8.75 -2.54
CA SER A 145 0.32 8.63 -1.39
C SER A 145 -0.22 7.58 -0.42
N SER A 146 0.52 7.26 0.64
CA SER A 146 0.07 6.29 1.64
C SER A 146 -1.17 6.76 2.44
N GLU A 147 -1.49 8.05 2.47
CA GLU A 147 -2.68 8.60 3.14
C GLU A 147 -3.76 9.12 2.16
N ASP A 148 -3.45 9.31 0.88
CA ASP A 148 -4.42 9.65 -0.18
C ASP A 148 -4.78 8.40 -0.99
N ILE A 149 -5.57 7.53 -0.37
CA ILE A 149 -6.10 6.31 -0.98
C ILE A 149 -7.42 6.61 -1.67
N ARG A 150 -7.45 6.35 -2.97
CA ARG A 150 -8.55 6.77 -3.86
C ARG A 150 -9.44 5.63 -4.29
N SER A 151 -8.90 4.40 -4.35
CA SER A 151 -9.70 3.21 -4.60
C SER A 151 -9.12 1.98 -3.90
N SER A 152 -9.95 0.96 -3.68
CA SER A 152 -9.53 -0.28 -3.05
C SER A 152 -10.39 -1.45 -3.51
N ALA A 153 -9.84 -2.65 -3.45
CA ALA A 153 -10.52 -3.91 -3.73
C ALA A 153 -10.08 -4.97 -2.70
N MET A 154 -10.93 -5.96 -2.47
CA MET A 154 -10.60 -7.12 -1.64
C MET A 154 -10.30 -8.30 -2.54
N LEU A 155 -9.15 -8.94 -2.33
CA LEU A 155 -8.74 -10.18 -2.99
C LEU A 155 -8.75 -11.30 -1.97
N ILE A 156 -9.33 -12.45 -2.32
CA ILE A 156 -9.29 -13.65 -1.48
C ILE A 156 -8.22 -14.59 -2.01
N VAL A 157 -7.17 -14.79 -1.21
CA VAL A 157 -6.14 -15.78 -1.51
C VAL A 157 -6.59 -17.14 -1.01
N THR A 158 -6.54 -18.17 -1.86
CA THR A 158 -6.98 -19.54 -1.57
C THR A 158 -5.82 -20.53 -1.66
N GLY A 159 -6.03 -21.74 -1.16
CA GLY A 159 -5.05 -22.84 -1.22
C GLY A 159 -4.51 -23.19 0.16
N MET A 160 -3.36 -23.87 0.20
CA MET A 160 -2.66 -24.23 1.44
C MET A 160 -1.48 -23.30 1.68
N THR A 161 -1.17 -23.00 2.94
CA THR A 161 0.03 -22.23 3.30
C THR A 161 1.27 -22.81 2.64
N ARG A 162 2.02 -21.94 1.97
CA ARG A 162 3.22 -22.32 1.23
C ARG A 162 4.44 -21.62 1.79
N SER A 163 5.53 -22.38 1.97
CA SER A 163 6.86 -21.82 2.20
C SER A 163 7.49 -21.36 0.87
N ILE A 164 8.06 -20.17 0.87
CA ILE A 164 8.70 -19.54 -0.27
C ILE A 164 10.20 -19.46 0.00
N LYS A 165 11.01 -20.02 -0.91
CA LYS A 165 12.46 -19.83 -0.85
C LYS A 165 12.78 -18.41 -1.30
N GLY A 166 13.80 -17.79 -0.68
CA GLY A 166 14.16 -16.40 -0.97
C GLY A 166 14.39 -16.09 -2.46
N LYS A 167 14.90 -17.06 -3.24
CA LYS A 167 15.09 -16.94 -4.69
C LYS A 167 13.79 -16.87 -5.52
N ASP A 168 12.68 -17.36 -4.96
CA ASP A 168 11.37 -17.43 -5.61
C ASP A 168 10.45 -16.27 -5.16
N ARG A 169 10.98 -15.38 -4.29
CA ARG A 169 10.26 -14.21 -3.80
C ARG A 169 10.31 -13.09 -4.84
N ALA A 170 9.14 -12.60 -5.24
CA ALA A 170 9.05 -11.35 -5.98
C ALA A 170 9.24 -10.16 -5.04
N PHE A 171 9.84 -9.08 -5.54
CA PHE A 171 10.10 -7.85 -4.77
C PHE A 171 9.26 -6.66 -5.22
N LEU A 172 8.75 -6.68 -6.45
CA LEU A 172 7.85 -5.68 -7.00
C LEU A 172 6.80 -6.35 -7.90
N SER A 173 5.61 -5.77 -7.97
CA SER A 173 4.65 -6.07 -9.02
C SER A 173 5.14 -5.57 -10.38
N ILE A 174 4.70 -6.21 -11.46
CA ILE A 174 4.88 -5.65 -12.81
C ILE A 174 3.78 -4.61 -13.02
N ALA A 175 4.16 -3.38 -13.39
CA ALA A 175 3.23 -2.30 -13.68
C ALA A 175 3.33 -1.88 -15.15
N THR A 176 2.19 -1.70 -15.81
CA THR A 176 2.12 -1.24 -17.20
C THR A 176 1.12 -0.11 -17.34
N VAL A 177 1.41 0.81 -18.27
CA VAL A 177 0.54 1.94 -18.61
C VAL A 177 0.10 1.75 -20.05
N GLY A 178 -1.19 1.49 -20.24
CA GLY A 178 -1.82 1.42 -21.55
C GLY A 178 -2.22 2.80 -22.06
N SER A 179 -2.47 2.85 -23.37
CA SER A 179 -3.08 3.99 -24.05
C SER A 179 -4.52 4.22 -23.64
#